data_AF-A0A0D0DJB1-F1
#
_entry.id   AF-A0A0D0DJB1-F1
#
_cell.length_a   1.000
_cell.length_b   1.000
_cell.length_c   1.000
_cell.angle_alpha   90.00
_cell.angle_beta   90.00
_cell.angle_gamma   90.00
#
_symmetry.space_group_name_H-M   'P 1'
#
loop_
_entity.id
_entity.type
_entity.pdbx_description
1 polymer ?
#
loop_
_entity_poly.entity_id
_entity_poly.type
_entity_poly.pdbx_seq_one_letter_code
_entity_poly.pdbx_strand_id
1 'polypeptide(L)'
;MQSRYTKRDRWKPSKKCSAAQRAISIGLTTARITSEKENHSPAVQTRSAHQTLQTVIENQNTKVSKYERRYRNERRCHKCATSLAASRTVKVSQRGAVKALSLAGAVFRHKDDKKGQQDSLQFFLEANLRYFCPWPDTSNIRYQSNCDAACEWLVHREMYITYLELVMDKKETRTHTNIEHNVYDTFHCDKTTQEMICLAIWGQCISHPYLCNVRSSGDNILDLGPLHSRLVSHVKNLLTNPDLVLGPEATLSSATLNRTPFECPEVIYVIQSLVQDKTHFPHIRPLFAAYLEVHWRL
;
A
#
# COMPACT_ATOMS: atom_id res chain seq x y z
N MET A 1 38.85 27.38 -16.97
CA MET A 1 37.42 27.45 -16.59
C MET A 1 36.76 26.19 -17.13
N GLN A 2 36.82 25.07 -16.40
CA GLN A 2 35.71 24.53 -15.56
C GLN A 2 34.35 24.44 -16.30
N SER A 3 33.54 23.38 -16.26
CA SER A 3 33.69 21.94 -15.95
C SER A 3 32.29 21.29 -16.11
N ARG A 4 32.27 19.95 -16.27
CA ARG A 4 31.19 18.98 -15.93
C ARG A 4 30.01 18.92 -16.92
N TYR A 5 29.69 17.77 -17.55
CA TYR A 5 29.45 16.45 -16.95
C TYR A 5 29.77 15.31 -17.94
N THR A 6 30.59 14.35 -17.50
CA THR A 6 30.73 13.00 -18.10
C THR A 6 30.63 11.95 -16.98
N LYS A 7 30.25 10.71 -17.37
CA LYS A 7 29.95 9.47 -16.59
C LYS A 7 28.44 9.34 -16.27
N ARG A 8 27.65 8.46 -16.91
CA ARG A 8 27.72 6.97 -17.02
C ARG A 8 28.01 6.30 -15.69
N ASP A 9 26.96 6.12 -14.88
CA ASP A 9 26.96 5.19 -13.77
C ASP A 9 26.21 3.90 -14.14
N ARG A 10 26.97 2.82 -14.01
CA ARG A 10 26.61 1.42 -14.14
C ARG A 10 25.76 1.01 -12.94
N TRP A 11 24.60 0.42 -13.17
CA TRP A 11 23.80 -0.23 -12.13
C TRP A 11 24.62 -1.31 -11.41
N LYS A 12 24.71 -1.25 -10.08
CA LYS A 12 25.30 -2.30 -9.25
C LYS A 12 24.25 -2.83 -8.25
N PRO A 13 24.12 -4.15 -8.08
CA PRO A 13 23.19 -4.73 -7.12
C PRO A 13 23.67 -4.49 -5.67
N SER A 14 22.74 -4.10 -4.79
CA SER A 14 23.06 -3.70 -3.40
C SER A 14 23.27 -4.91 -2.49
N LYS A 15 24.31 -4.83 -1.64
CA LYS A 15 24.75 -5.84 -0.66
C LYS A 15 23.82 -5.94 0.57
N LYS A 16 22.52 -6.19 0.37
CA LYS A 16 21.50 -6.17 1.45
C LYS A 16 21.38 -7.46 2.29
N CYS A 17 22.11 -8.54 1.99
CA CYS A 17 21.86 -9.86 2.63
C CYS A 17 22.62 -10.18 3.93
N SER A 18 23.49 -9.32 4.48
CA SER A 18 24.34 -9.71 5.63
C SER A 18 24.00 -9.05 6.98
N ALA A 19 23.15 -8.02 7.02
CA ALA A 19 22.87 -7.28 8.26
C ALA A 19 21.70 -7.85 9.07
N ALA A 20 20.74 -8.51 8.42
CA ALA A 20 19.53 -9.03 9.06
C ALA A 20 19.78 -10.18 10.06
N GLN A 21 20.91 -10.90 9.94
CA GLN A 21 21.22 -12.03 10.83
C GLN A 21 21.90 -11.65 12.16
N ARG A 22 22.31 -10.39 12.38
CA ARG A 22 22.98 -9.97 13.64
C ARG A 22 22.05 -9.32 14.67
N ALA A 23 20.87 -8.86 14.27
CA ALA A 23 19.94 -8.15 15.17
C ALA A 23 19.19 -9.07 16.15
N ILE A 24 19.06 -10.37 15.83
CA ILE A 24 18.29 -11.33 16.63
C ILE A 24 19.05 -11.79 17.89
N SER A 25 20.39 -11.70 17.92
CA SER A 25 21.19 -12.17 19.05
C SER A 25 21.30 -11.16 20.22
N ILE A 26 21.06 -9.87 19.99
CA ILE A 26 21.28 -8.83 21.01
C ILE A 26 20.01 -8.61 21.85
N GLY A 27 18.82 -8.82 21.28
CA GLY A 27 17.52 -8.60 21.95
C GLY A 27 17.17 -9.61 23.06
N LEU A 28 17.85 -10.75 23.13
CA LEU A 28 17.57 -11.80 24.13
C LEU A 28 18.39 -11.66 25.43
N THR A 29 19.38 -10.77 25.47
CA THR A 29 20.28 -10.65 26.64
C THR A 29 19.81 -9.58 27.64
N THR A 30 18.99 -8.61 27.20
CA THR A 30 18.56 -7.48 28.03
C THR A 30 17.34 -7.79 28.92
N ALA A 31 16.66 -8.92 28.71
CA ALA A 31 15.47 -9.31 29.49
C ALA A 31 15.79 -10.01 30.82
N ARG A 32 17.06 -10.14 31.21
CA ARG A 32 17.48 -10.94 32.38
C ARG A 32 18.05 -10.15 33.56
N ILE A 33 18.08 -8.81 33.50
CA ILE A 33 18.69 -7.96 34.54
C ILE A 33 17.76 -6.81 34.90
N THR A 34 16.61 -7.09 35.50
CA THR A 34 15.85 -6.15 36.36
C THR A 34 14.82 -6.92 37.18
N SER A 35 15.30 -7.74 38.13
CA SER A 35 14.44 -8.32 39.16
C SER A 35 15.15 -8.32 40.50
N GLU A 36 15.50 -7.16 41.03
CA GLU A 36 15.88 -7.04 42.44
C GLU A 36 15.32 -5.75 43.05
N LYS A 37 14.47 -5.98 44.06
CA LYS A 37 14.07 -5.10 45.17
C LYS A 37 13.14 -3.92 44.85
N GLU A 38 11.89 -4.05 45.30
CA GLU A 38 11.33 -3.14 46.31
C GLU A 38 10.04 -3.72 46.92
N ASN A 39 10.06 -3.90 48.25
CA ASN A 39 8.95 -4.38 49.06
C ASN A 39 7.86 -3.32 49.16
N HIS A 40 6.77 -3.41 48.40
CA HIS A 40 5.50 -2.73 48.69
C HIS A 40 4.33 -3.70 48.50
N SER A 41 3.33 -3.63 49.38
CA SER A 41 2.26 -4.62 49.54
C SER A 41 1.51 -4.94 48.23
N PRO A 42 1.38 -6.23 47.83
CA PRO A 42 0.92 -6.64 46.49
C PRO A 42 -0.56 -6.35 46.19
N ALA A 43 -1.38 -6.03 47.20
CA ALA A 43 -2.81 -5.77 47.03
C ALA A 43 -3.14 -4.34 46.54
N VAL A 44 -2.21 -3.38 46.69
CA VAL A 44 -2.43 -1.97 46.32
C VAL A 44 -1.96 -1.69 44.88
N GLN A 45 -0.84 -2.29 44.45
CA GLN A 45 -0.34 -2.19 43.07
C GLN A 45 -1.23 -2.92 42.06
N THR A 46 -1.80 -4.08 42.43
CA THR A 46 -2.71 -4.83 41.57
C THR A 46 -4.04 -4.09 41.34
N ARG A 47 -4.60 -3.43 42.37
CA ARG A 47 -5.79 -2.58 42.21
C ARG A 47 -5.55 -1.35 41.34
N SER A 48 -4.40 -0.69 41.50
CA SER A 48 -4.01 0.45 40.69
C SER A 48 -3.84 0.07 39.22
N ALA A 49 -3.11 -1.01 38.92
CA ALA A 49 -2.94 -1.51 37.55
C ALA A 49 -4.27 -1.97 36.91
N HIS A 50 -5.17 -2.59 37.69
CA HIS A 50 -6.48 -3.01 37.19
C HIS A 50 -7.41 -1.82 36.89
N GLN A 51 -7.33 -0.74 37.68
CA GLN A 51 -8.03 0.52 37.39
C GLN A 51 -7.44 1.24 36.17
N THR A 52 -6.11 1.21 35.98
CA THR A 52 -5.47 1.76 34.78
C THR A 52 -5.85 0.98 33.52
N LEU A 53 -5.91 -0.36 33.59
CA LEU A 53 -6.35 -1.18 32.45
C LEU A 53 -7.84 -0.99 32.14
N GLN A 54 -8.70 -0.88 33.15
CA GLN A 54 -10.13 -0.59 32.94
C GLN A 54 -10.35 0.78 32.29
N THR A 55 -9.63 1.81 32.74
CA THR A 55 -9.72 3.14 32.12
C THR A 55 -9.16 3.17 30.70
N VAL A 56 -8.11 2.40 30.39
CA VAL A 56 -7.61 2.25 29.01
C VAL A 56 -8.64 1.54 28.12
N ILE A 57 -9.26 0.48 28.60
CA ILE A 57 -10.31 -0.27 27.88
C ILE A 57 -11.56 0.59 27.67
N GLU A 58 -12.00 1.34 28.69
CA GLU A 58 -13.13 2.28 28.58
C GLU A 58 -12.83 3.43 27.62
N ASN A 59 -11.60 3.94 27.60
CA ASN A 59 -11.16 4.97 26.66
C ASN A 59 -11.07 4.43 25.22
N GLN A 60 -10.68 3.18 25.02
CA GLN A 60 -10.71 2.54 23.70
C GLN A 60 -12.14 2.27 23.24
N ASN A 61 -13.01 1.77 24.13
CA ASN A 61 -14.42 1.51 23.82
C ASN A 61 -15.21 2.80 23.54
N THR A 62 -14.90 3.91 24.22
CA THR A 62 -15.49 5.22 23.93
C THR A 62 -14.98 5.82 22.62
N LYS A 63 -13.70 5.64 22.26
CA LYS A 63 -13.18 6.00 20.94
C LYS A 63 -13.90 5.20 19.84
N VAL A 64 -13.94 3.87 19.93
CA VAL A 64 -14.63 3.01 18.95
C VAL A 64 -16.12 3.38 18.82
N SER A 65 -16.82 3.59 19.93
CA SER A 65 -18.23 4.05 19.97
C SER A 65 -18.44 5.40 19.28
N LYS A 66 -17.49 6.34 19.41
CA LYS A 66 -17.56 7.65 18.75
C LYS A 66 -17.34 7.54 17.24
N TYR A 67 -16.40 6.69 16.81
CA TYR A 67 -16.21 6.37 15.39
C TYR A 67 -17.45 5.68 14.81
N GLU A 68 -17.99 4.67 15.47
CA GLU A 68 -19.20 3.97 15.04
C GLU A 68 -20.44 4.87 14.96
N ARG A 69 -20.61 5.83 15.89
CA ARG A 69 -21.69 6.82 15.84
C ARG A 69 -21.53 7.79 14.66
N ARG A 70 -20.30 8.19 14.32
CA ARG A 70 -20.00 9.04 13.17
C ARG A 70 -20.30 8.31 11.85
N TYR A 71 -19.82 7.07 11.71
CA TYR A 71 -20.14 6.21 10.55
C TYR A 71 -21.65 5.88 10.45
N ARG A 72 -22.37 5.75 11.58
CA ARG A 72 -23.83 5.57 11.60
C ARG A 72 -24.58 6.82 11.11
N ASN A 73 -24.08 8.02 11.42
CA ASN A 73 -24.66 9.28 10.93
C ASN A 73 -24.38 9.51 9.44
N GLU A 74 -23.21 9.08 8.94
CA GLU A 74 -22.89 9.08 7.50
C GLU A 74 -23.74 8.06 6.71
N ARG A 75 -24.08 6.90 7.30
CA ARG A 75 -25.06 5.96 6.74
C ARG A 75 -26.49 6.49 6.74
N ARG A 76 -26.88 7.37 7.68
CA ARG A 76 -28.16 8.10 7.62
C ARG A 76 -28.18 9.11 6.47
N CYS A 77 -27.04 9.74 6.17
CA CYS A 77 -26.92 10.68 5.04
C CYS A 77 -27.09 9.97 3.67
N HIS A 78 -26.71 8.69 3.56
CA HIS A 78 -26.98 7.88 2.36
C HIS A 78 -28.49 7.64 2.08
N LYS A 79 -29.36 7.77 3.09
CA LYS A 79 -30.82 7.68 2.91
C LYS A 79 -31.46 9.00 2.46
N CYS A 80 -30.69 10.07 2.26
CA CYS A 80 -31.17 11.37 1.78
C CYS A 80 -30.43 11.83 0.51
N ALA A 81 -30.11 10.92 -0.41
CA ALA A 81 -29.55 11.28 -1.72
C ALA A 81 -30.66 11.46 -2.77
N THR A 82 -31.48 12.50 -2.65
CA THR A 82 -32.49 12.89 -3.65
C THR A 82 -32.21 14.24 -4.30
N SER A 83 -31.04 14.84 -4.09
CA SER A 83 -30.66 16.08 -4.78
C SER A 83 -29.99 15.80 -6.13
N LEU A 84 -30.32 16.61 -7.13
CA LEU A 84 -29.69 16.57 -8.46
C LEU A 84 -28.15 16.69 -8.37
N ALA A 85 -27.65 17.39 -7.36
CA ALA A 85 -26.22 17.52 -7.07
C ALA A 85 -25.61 16.18 -6.62
N ALA A 86 -26.24 15.42 -5.72
CA ALA A 86 -25.74 14.11 -5.30
C ALA A 86 -25.72 13.12 -6.48
N SER A 87 -26.78 13.11 -7.29
CA SER A 87 -26.85 12.28 -8.51
C SER A 87 -25.80 12.66 -9.55
N ARG A 88 -25.52 13.95 -9.72
CA ARG A 88 -24.43 14.44 -10.58
C ARG A 88 -23.07 14.04 -10.03
N THR A 89 -22.85 14.15 -8.72
CA THR A 89 -21.61 13.72 -8.08
C THR A 89 -21.36 12.24 -8.30
N VAL A 90 -22.35 11.36 -8.14
CA VAL A 90 -22.19 9.93 -8.42
C VAL A 90 -21.85 9.64 -9.89
N LYS A 91 -22.43 10.41 -10.83
CA LYS A 91 -22.15 10.24 -12.26
C LYS A 91 -20.77 10.77 -12.69
N VAL A 92 -20.26 11.79 -12.01
CA VAL A 92 -19.01 12.49 -12.38
C VAL A 92 -17.82 12.03 -11.54
N SER A 93 -18.06 11.51 -10.33
CA SER A 93 -16.97 11.13 -9.42
C SER A 93 -16.23 9.90 -9.96
N GLN A 94 -14.93 10.11 -10.17
CA GLN A 94 -14.01 9.01 -10.36
C GLN A 94 -13.88 8.25 -9.04
N ARG A 95 -13.80 6.92 -9.12
CA ARG A 95 -13.72 6.01 -7.96
C ARG A 95 -12.76 4.87 -8.26
N GLY A 96 -12.47 4.09 -7.23
CA GLY A 96 -11.63 2.90 -7.31
C GLY A 96 -10.17 3.17 -7.00
N ALA A 97 -9.36 2.12 -7.10
CA ALA A 97 -7.97 2.10 -6.64
C ALA A 97 -7.10 3.17 -7.32
N VAL A 98 -7.21 3.34 -8.64
CA VAL A 98 -6.42 4.36 -9.37
C VAL A 98 -6.69 5.76 -8.83
N LYS A 99 -7.96 6.08 -8.56
CA LYS A 99 -8.32 7.39 -8.01
C LYS A 99 -7.81 7.55 -6.58
N ALA A 100 -7.94 6.51 -5.76
CA ALA A 100 -7.43 6.52 -4.39
C ALA A 100 -5.91 6.76 -4.34
N LEU A 101 -5.13 6.06 -5.17
CA LEU A 101 -3.67 6.22 -5.24
C LEU A 101 -3.25 7.59 -5.82
N SER A 102 -4.05 8.14 -6.72
CA SER A 102 -3.87 9.52 -7.21
C SER A 102 -4.10 10.56 -6.10
N LEU A 103 -5.17 10.39 -5.30
CA LEU A 103 -5.42 11.26 -4.15
C LEU A 103 -4.34 11.11 -3.08
N ALA A 104 -3.89 9.88 -2.82
CA ALA A 104 -2.80 9.61 -1.91
C ALA A 104 -1.52 10.31 -2.36
N GLY A 105 -1.17 10.30 -3.65
CA GLY A 105 -0.03 11.08 -4.15
C GLY A 105 -0.23 12.59 -4.05
N ALA A 106 -1.45 13.09 -4.20
CA ALA A 106 -1.75 14.51 -3.99
C ALA A 106 -1.60 14.93 -2.50
N VAL A 107 -1.71 13.99 -1.56
CA VAL A 107 -1.45 14.25 -0.13
C VAL A 107 0.03 14.03 0.19
N PHE A 108 0.60 12.91 -0.22
CA PHE A 108 1.92 12.40 0.20
C PHE A 108 3.09 12.85 -0.67
N ARG A 109 2.83 13.41 -1.85
CA ARG A 109 3.87 13.82 -2.80
C ARG A 109 3.53 15.18 -3.42
N HIS A 110 3.18 16.12 -2.56
CA HIS A 110 2.86 17.49 -2.94
C HIS A 110 3.94 18.45 -2.42
N LYS A 111 4.49 19.27 -3.32
CA LYS A 111 5.64 20.15 -3.07
C LYS A 111 5.38 21.27 -2.04
N ASP A 112 4.13 21.70 -1.92
CA ASP A 112 3.74 22.74 -0.95
C ASP A 112 3.44 22.10 0.41
N ASP A 113 4.30 22.31 1.40
CA ASP A 113 4.17 21.79 2.76
C ASP A 113 2.91 22.27 3.49
N LYS A 114 2.27 23.35 3.01
CA LYS A 114 0.99 23.79 3.58
C LYS A 114 -0.19 22.92 3.13
N LYS A 115 -0.04 22.25 1.98
CA LYS A 115 -1.10 21.44 1.36
C LYS A 115 -0.78 19.94 1.37
N GLY A 116 0.51 19.63 1.32
CA GLY A 116 1.07 18.30 1.25
C GLY A 116 1.66 17.82 2.57
N GLN A 117 1.98 16.54 2.59
CA GLN A 117 2.58 15.83 3.71
C GLN A 117 3.87 15.12 3.30
N GLN A 118 4.53 15.57 2.22
CA GLN A 118 5.64 14.85 1.61
C GLN A 118 6.83 14.68 2.54
N ASP A 119 7.39 15.77 3.03
CA ASP A 119 8.60 15.73 3.86
C ASP A 119 8.31 15.11 5.22
N SER A 120 7.17 15.45 5.84
CA SER A 120 6.73 14.89 7.12
C SER A 120 6.48 13.38 7.04
N LEU A 121 5.86 12.88 5.96
CA LEU A 121 5.70 11.45 5.71
C LEU A 121 7.07 10.78 5.51
N GLN A 122 7.95 11.39 4.72
CA GLN A 122 9.28 10.85 4.47
C GLN A 122 10.06 10.66 5.78
N PHE A 123 10.07 11.66 6.67
CA PHE A 123 10.70 11.53 7.98
C PHE A 123 10.08 10.42 8.83
N PHE A 124 8.75 10.30 8.81
CA PHE A 124 8.04 9.25 9.52
C PHE A 124 8.40 7.85 8.99
N LEU A 125 8.38 7.65 7.67
CA LEU A 125 8.73 6.37 7.05
C LEU A 125 10.21 6.04 7.27
N GLU A 126 11.12 6.98 7.12
CA GLU A 126 12.55 6.75 7.35
C GLU A 126 12.84 6.37 8.82
N ALA A 127 12.15 7.00 9.77
CA ALA A 127 12.27 6.65 11.19
C ALA A 127 11.81 5.21 11.49
N ASN A 128 10.76 4.73 10.82
CA ASN A 128 10.18 3.39 11.02
C ASN A 128 10.87 2.29 10.19
N LEU A 129 11.14 2.56 8.91
CA LEU A 129 11.70 1.60 7.95
C LEU A 129 13.24 1.59 7.94
N ARG A 130 13.89 2.63 8.48
CA ARG A 130 15.36 2.82 8.46
C ARG A 130 15.97 3.02 7.08
N TYR A 131 15.14 3.32 6.08
CA TYR A 131 15.58 3.73 4.76
C TYR A 131 14.62 4.74 4.16
N PHE A 132 15.12 5.49 3.18
CA PHE A 132 14.33 6.46 2.44
C PHE A 132 13.38 5.76 1.46
N CYS A 133 12.07 5.95 1.65
CA CYS A 133 11.01 5.43 0.78
C CYS A 133 10.03 6.54 0.41
N PRO A 134 10.19 7.23 -0.74
CA PRO A 134 9.25 8.24 -1.18
C PRO A 134 7.99 7.61 -1.78
N TRP A 135 6.82 8.23 -1.54
CA TRP A 135 5.59 7.83 -2.23
C TRP A 135 5.77 7.90 -3.75
N PRO A 136 5.27 6.94 -4.55
CA PRO A 136 5.42 6.95 -6.02
C PRO A 136 4.77 8.13 -6.73
N ASP A 137 5.25 8.45 -7.93
CA ASP A 137 4.88 9.69 -8.65
C ASP A 137 3.53 9.59 -9.38
N THR A 138 2.43 9.45 -8.63
CA THR A 138 1.09 9.22 -9.23
C THR A 138 0.47 10.44 -9.91
N SER A 139 1.02 11.64 -9.69
CA SER A 139 0.58 12.89 -10.33
C SER A 139 1.25 13.11 -11.69
N ASN A 140 2.41 12.53 -11.90
CA ASN A 140 3.13 12.57 -13.16
C ASN A 140 2.65 11.38 -14.00
N ILE A 141 2.32 11.60 -15.28
CA ILE A 141 1.67 10.61 -16.18
C ILE A 141 2.67 9.52 -16.61
N ARG A 142 3.54 9.05 -15.72
CA ARG A 142 4.37 7.89 -15.98
C ARG A 142 3.50 6.66 -15.98
N TYR A 143 3.63 5.89 -17.05
CA TYR A 143 3.19 4.49 -17.07
C TYR A 143 3.71 3.80 -15.81
N GLN A 144 2.83 3.05 -15.13
CA GLN A 144 3.08 2.28 -13.90
C GLN A 144 3.06 3.02 -12.56
N SER A 145 3.01 4.36 -12.51
CA SER A 145 3.09 5.06 -11.22
C SER A 145 2.00 4.64 -10.22
N ASN A 146 0.80 4.33 -10.71
CA ASN A 146 -0.27 3.79 -9.88
C ASN A 146 -0.05 2.31 -9.49
N CYS A 147 0.65 1.51 -10.30
CA CYS A 147 1.03 0.16 -9.94
C CYS A 147 2.09 0.19 -8.83
N ASP A 148 3.07 1.08 -8.94
CA ASP A 148 4.09 1.32 -7.91
C ASP A 148 3.44 1.77 -6.59
N ALA A 149 2.52 2.72 -6.67
CA ALA A 149 1.80 3.21 -5.49
C ALA A 149 0.95 2.12 -4.83
N ALA A 150 0.33 1.23 -5.63
CA ALA A 150 -0.38 0.08 -5.10
C ALA A 150 0.56 -0.87 -4.35
N CYS A 151 1.76 -1.12 -4.91
CA CYS A 151 2.76 -1.97 -4.27
C CYS A 151 3.26 -1.37 -2.95
N GLU A 152 3.65 -0.10 -2.98
CA GLU A 152 4.13 0.64 -1.82
C GLU A 152 3.08 0.68 -0.69
N TRP A 153 1.83 0.95 -1.05
CA TRP A 153 0.74 0.99 -0.10
C TRP A 153 0.44 -0.38 0.51
N LEU A 154 0.42 -1.47 -0.27
CA LEU A 154 0.17 -2.81 0.25
C LEU A 154 1.22 -3.24 1.27
N VAL A 155 2.50 -2.96 1.00
CA VAL A 155 3.61 -3.36 1.89
C VAL A 155 3.59 -2.56 3.19
N HIS A 156 3.26 -1.27 3.15
CA HIS A 156 3.34 -0.38 4.32
C HIS A 156 1.98 0.17 4.78
N ARG A 157 0.88 -0.55 4.50
CA ARG A 157 -0.50 -0.09 4.71
C ARG A 157 -0.74 0.52 6.09
N GLU A 158 -0.34 -0.20 7.13
CA GLU A 158 -0.53 0.21 8.53
C GLU A 158 0.24 1.50 8.84
N MET A 159 1.45 1.68 8.29
CA MET A 159 2.23 2.90 8.49
C MET A 159 1.53 4.12 7.89
N TYR A 160 0.92 3.98 6.70
CA TYR A 160 0.17 5.08 6.09
C TYR A 160 -1.10 5.44 6.86
N ILE A 161 -1.81 4.45 7.42
CA ILE A 161 -2.99 4.69 8.27
C ILE A 161 -2.56 5.41 9.55
N THR A 162 -1.59 4.87 10.29
CA THR A 162 -1.07 5.48 11.52
C THR A 162 -0.55 6.89 11.27
N TYR A 163 0.13 7.12 10.13
CA TYR A 163 0.61 8.44 9.77
C TYR A 163 -0.54 9.45 9.60
N LEU A 164 -1.63 9.06 8.92
CA LEU A 164 -2.80 9.94 8.76
C LEU A 164 -3.43 10.27 10.12
N GLU A 165 -3.51 9.31 11.04
CA GLU A 165 -3.99 9.54 12.41
C GLU A 165 -3.11 10.55 13.16
N LEU A 166 -1.78 10.45 13.03
CA LEU A 166 -0.84 11.42 13.61
C LEU A 166 -1.01 12.83 13.01
N VAL A 167 -1.21 12.91 11.69
CA VAL A 167 -1.49 14.19 11.01
C VAL A 167 -2.79 14.81 11.51
N MET A 168 -3.82 14.00 11.77
CA MET A 168 -5.07 14.47 12.37
C MET A 168 -4.82 15.01 13.79
N ASP A 169 -4.13 14.26 14.64
CA ASP A 169 -3.88 14.66 16.03
C ASP A 169 -3.00 15.90 16.15
N LYS A 170 -2.08 16.10 15.21
CA LYS A 170 -1.23 17.30 15.13
C LYS A 170 -2.02 18.58 14.83
N LYS A 171 -3.19 18.48 14.17
CA LYS A 171 -4.00 19.65 13.80
C LYS A 171 -4.79 20.17 14.99
N GLU A 172 -4.90 21.48 15.09
CA GLU A 172 -5.71 22.14 16.13
C GLU A 172 -7.17 21.68 16.11
N THR A 173 -7.76 21.56 14.92
CA THR A 173 -9.14 21.09 14.75
C THR A 173 -9.32 19.60 15.01
N ARG A 174 -8.23 18.82 15.03
CA ARG A 174 -8.22 17.35 15.09
C ARG A 174 -9.13 16.70 14.06
N THR A 175 -9.12 17.24 12.85
CA THR A 175 -9.91 16.76 11.71
C THR A 175 -9.05 16.63 10.47
N HIS A 176 -9.34 15.61 9.67
CA HIS A 176 -8.80 15.49 8.33
C HIS A 176 -9.32 16.60 7.41
N THR A 177 -8.51 17.00 6.43
CA THR A 177 -9.03 17.72 5.26
C THR A 177 -9.91 16.79 4.42
N ASN A 178 -10.74 17.33 3.52
CA ASN A 178 -11.59 16.51 2.66
C ASN A 178 -10.79 15.47 1.84
N ILE A 179 -9.59 15.83 1.38
CA ILE A 179 -8.76 14.90 0.61
C ILE A 179 -8.14 13.82 1.49
N GLU A 180 -7.65 14.18 2.68
CA GLU A 180 -7.12 13.22 3.66
C GLU A 180 -8.20 12.24 4.14
N HIS A 181 -9.41 12.73 4.39
CA HIS A 181 -10.53 11.89 4.80
C HIS A 181 -10.88 10.87 3.71
N ASN A 182 -10.92 11.31 2.45
CA ASN A 182 -11.14 10.41 1.32
C ASN A 182 -10.03 9.35 1.23
N VAL A 183 -8.77 9.73 1.42
CA VAL A 183 -7.64 8.76 1.41
C VAL A 183 -7.78 7.78 2.59
N TYR A 184 -8.03 8.29 3.79
CA TYR A 184 -8.22 7.48 5.00
C TYR A 184 -9.36 6.46 4.84
N ASP A 185 -10.52 6.89 4.35
CA ASP A 185 -11.66 6.01 4.08
C ASP A 185 -11.32 4.96 3.02
N THR A 186 -10.56 5.34 1.98
CA THR A 186 -10.16 4.38 0.94
C THR A 186 -9.20 3.32 1.45
N PHE A 187 -8.31 3.63 2.39
CA PHE A 187 -7.36 2.68 2.97
C PHE A 187 -8.01 1.68 3.93
N HIS A 188 -9.18 2.03 4.47
CA HIS A 188 -10.03 1.15 5.27
C HIS A 188 -11.09 0.39 4.43
N CYS A 189 -11.16 0.65 3.12
CA CYS A 189 -12.16 0.03 2.26
C CYS A 189 -11.62 -1.25 1.61
N ASP A 190 -12.09 -2.41 2.08
CA ASP A 190 -11.67 -3.72 1.56
C ASP A 190 -11.88 -3.88 0.05
N LYS A 191 -12.92 -3.27 -0.51
CA LYS A 191 -13.19 -3.32 -1.96
C LYS A 191 -12.11 -2.58 -2.75
N THR A 192 -11.71 -1.41 -2.28
CA THR A 192 -10.62 -0.63 -2.90
C THR A 192 -9.30 -1.38 -2.75
N THR A 193 -9.06 -2.02 -1.60
CA THR A 193 -7.90 -2.90 -1.38
C THR A 193 -7.81 -4.01 -2.42
N GLN A 194 -8.93 -4.68 -2.74
CA GLN A 194 -8.95 -5.73 -3.77
C GLN A 194 -8.59 -5.21 -5.16
N GLU A 195 -9.05 -4.00 -5.51
CA GLU A 195 -8.65 -3.34 -6.76
C GLU A 195 -7.16 -2.96 -6.76
N MET A 196 -6.62 -2.48 -5.62
CA MET A 196 -5.19 -2.18 -5.47
C MET A 196 -4.33 -3.45 -5.59
N ILE A 197 -4.79 -4.59 -5.07
CA ILE A 197 -4.14 -5.90 -5.28
C ILE A 197 -4.05 -6.22 -6.77
N CYS A 198 -5.14 -6.05 -7.52
CA CYS A 198 -5.13 -6.31 -8.96
C CYS A 198 -4.13 -5.40 -9.71
N LEU A 199 -4.06 -4.11 -9.33
CA LEU A 199 -3.08 -3.17 -9.88
C LEU A 199 -1.64 -3.57 -9.57
N ALA A 200 -1.36 -3.98 -8.33
CA ALA A 200 -0.04 -4.41 -7.91
C ALA A 200 0.40 -5.68 -8.68
N ILE A 201 -0.49 -6.67 -8.82
CA ILE A 201 -0.23 -7.88 -9.60
C ILE A 201 0.06 -7.51 -11.06
N TRP A 202 -0.77 -6.65 -11.66
CA TRP A 202 -0.58 -6.20 -13.03
C TRP A 202 0.79 -5.52 -13.23
N GLY A 203 1.18 -4.65 -12.29
CA GLY A 203 2.50 -4.05 -12.27
C GLY A 203 3.60 -5.10 -12.30
N GLN A 204 3.64 -5.97 -11.28
CA GLN A 204 4.72 -6.93 -11.05
C GLN A 204 4.82 -8.01 -12.14
N CYS A 205 3.69 -8.50 -12.66
CA CYS A 205 3.67 -9.64 -13.58
C CYS A 205 3.77 -9.23 -15.05
N ILE A 206 3.18 -8.09 -15.40
CA ILE A 206 2.96 -7.70 -16.80
C ILE A 206 3.68 -6.40 -17.11
N SER A 207 3.32 -5.32 -16.41
CA SER A 207 3.73 -3.99 -16.82
C SER A 207 5.23 -3.78 -16.70
N HIS A 208 5.82 -4.02 -15.52
CA HIS A 208 7.26 -3.83 -15.29
C HIS A 208 8.08 -4.72 -16.23
N PRO A 209 7.85 -6.05 -16.30
CA PRO A 209 8.49 -6.92 -17.28
C PRO A 209 8.40 -6.43 -18.73
N TYR A 210 7.22 -5.94 -19.16
CA TYR A 210 7.01 -5.44 -20.50
C TYR A 210 7.88 -4.20 -20.78
N LEU A 211 7.82 -3.18 -19.92
CA LEU A 211 8.63 -1.96 -20.11
C LEU A 211 10.13 -2.23 -19.98
N CYS A 212 10.54 -3.14 -19.10
CA CYS A 212 11.93 -3.58 -19.00
C CYS A 212 12.40 -4.17 -20.34
N ASN A 213 11.61 -5.05 -20.97
CA ASN A 213 11.96 -5.63 -22.26
C ASN A 213 12.03 -4.57 -23.36
N VAL A 214 11.02 -3.70 -23.49
CA VAL A 214 10.99 -2.62 -24.50
C VAL A 214 12.18 -1.68 -24.35
N ARG A 215 12.59 -1.36 -23.12
CA ARG A 215 13.73 -0.47 -22.87
C ARG A 215 15.09 -1.14 -23.02
N SER A 216 15.17 -2.45 -22.80
CA SER A 216 16.44 -3.19 -22.78
C SER A 216 16.83 -3.78 -24.12
N SER A 217 15.86 -4.13 -24.98
CA SER A 217 16.17 -4.78 -26.25
C SER A 217 16.78 -3.82 -27.27
N GLY A 218 16.46 -2.53 -27.19
CA GLY A 218 16.87 -1.55 -28.20
C GLY A 218 16.19 -1.76 -29.55
N ASP A 219 15.18 -2.65 -29.60
CA ASP A 219 14.42 -2.93 -30.81
C ASP A 219 13.63 -1.69 -31.23
N ASN A 220 13.40 -1.58 -32.54
CA ASN A 220 12.45 -0.60 -33.05
C ASN A 220 11.06 -0.91 -32.49
N ILE A 221 10.29 0.12 -32.19
CA ILE A 221 8.90 -0.02 -31.72
C ILE A 221 8.03 -0.82 -32.72
N LEU A 222 8.37 -0.76 -34.01
CA LEU A 222 7.69 -1.49 -35.08
C LEU A 222 7.97 -3.01 -35.04
N ASP A 223 9.09 -3.42 -34.43
CA ASP A 223 9.54 -4.81 -34.35
C ASP A 223 9.09 -5.51 -33.07
N LEU A 224 8.24 -4.87 -32.25
CA LEU A 224 7.72 -5.43 -30.99
C LEU A 224 6.65 -6.53 -31.18
N GLY A 225 6.30 -6.89 -32.42
CA GLY A 225 5.28 -7.89 -32.73
C GLY A 225 5.44 -9.24 -31.98
N PRO A 226 6.65 -9.82 -31.91
CA PRO A 226 6.89 -11.03 -31.11
C PRO A 226 6.68 -10.82 -29.60
N LEU A 227 7.04 -9.63 -29.07
CA LEU A 227 6.83 -9.29 -27.67
C LEU A 227 5.33 -9.17 -27.36
N HIS A 228 4.55 -8.53 -28.23
CA HIS A 228 3.09 -8.44 -28.07
C HIS A 228 2.45 -9.82 -28.13
N SER A 229 2.87 -10.69 -29.06
CA SER A 229 2.37 -12.07 -29.15
C SER A 229 2.64 -12.86 -27.85
N ARG A 230 3.81 -12.68 -27.25
CA ARG A 230 4.13 -13.26 -25.94
C ARG A 230 3.28 -12.69 -24.81
N LEU A 231 3.06 -11.38 -24.80
CA LEU A 231 2.19 -10.71 -23.83
C LEU A 231 0.76 -11.26 -23.90
N VAL A 232 0.20 -11.38 -25.10
CA VAL A 232 -1.13 -11.97 -25.33
C VAL A 232 -1.22 -13.38 -24.75
N SER A 233 -0.24 -14.24 -25.09
CA SER A 233 -0.19 -15.61 -24.61
C SER A 233 -0.09 -15.68 -23.08
N HIS A 234 0.73 -14.81 -22.49
CA HIS A 234 0.89 -14.74 -21.04
C HIS A 234 -0.38 -14.30 -20.32
N VAL A 235 -1.06 -13.25 -20.80
CA VAL A 235 -2.34 -12.79 -20.22
C VAL A 235 -3.41 -13.87 -20.33
N LYS A 236 -3.51 -14.57 -21.47
CA LYS A 236 -4.43 -15.71 -21.63
C LYS A 236 -4.13 -16.83 -20.63
N ASN A 237 -2.85 -17.14 -20.40
CA ASN A 237 -2.45 -18.14 -19.41
C ASN A 237 -2.84 -17.73 -17.98
N LEU A 238 -2.64 -16.46 -17.61
CA LEU A 238 -3.06 -15.92 -16.32
C LEU A 238 -4.59 -15.93 -16.15
N LEU A 239 -5.33 -15.69 -17.24
CA LEU A 239 -6.80 -15.75 -17.22
C LEU A 239 -7.31 -17.18 -17.00
N THR A 240 -6.68 -18.17 -17.65
CA THR A 240 -7.03 -19.59 -17.47
C THR A 240 -6.64 -20.09 -16.08
N ASN A 241 -5.48 -19.68 -15.56
CA ASN A 241 -4.91 -20.16 -14.30
C ASN A 241 -4.47 -18.99 -13.41
N PRO A 242 -5.40 -18.29 -12.72
CA PRO A 242 -5.04 -17.17 -11.84
C PRO A 242 -4.22 -17.61 -10.61
N ASP A 243 -4.24 -18.90 -10.29
CA ASP A 243 -3.40 -19.53 -9.25
C ASP A 243 -1.90 -19.45 -9.52
N LEU A 244 -1.48 -19.20 -10.77
CA LEU A 244 -0.06 -19.00 -11.09
C LEU A 244 0.55 -17.81 -10.35
N VAL A 245 -0.27 -16.86 -9.90
CA VAL A 245 0.14 -15.69 -9.11
C VAL A 245 -0.46 -15.74 -7.71
N LEU A 246 -1.75 -16.11 -7.60
CA LEU A 246 -2.50 -16.06 -6.34
C LEU A 246 -2.36 -17.33 -5.49
N GLY A 247 -1.77 -18.40 -6.04
CA GLY A 247 -1.56 -19.65 -5.35
C GLY A 247 -0.41 -19.58 -4.34
N PRO A 248 -0.41 -20.44 -3.30
CA PRO A 248 0.70 -20.52 -2.35
C PRO A 248 2.00 -21.00 -3.00
N GLU A 249 1.91 -21.80 -4.06
CA GLU A 249 3.04 -22.34 -4.83
C GLU A 249 3.41 -21.45 -6.05
N ALA A 250 2.92 -20.21 -6.10
CA ALA A 250 3.18 -19.30 -7.21
C ALA A 250 4.69 -19.08 -7.40
N THR A 251 5.23 -19.58 -8.51
CA THR A 251 6.66 -19.52 -8.82
C THR A 251 6.98 -18.31 -9.70
N LEU A 252 8.14 -17.68 -9.49
CA LEU A 252 8.63 -16.53 -10.27
C LEU A 252 8.52 -16.74 -11.79
N SER A 253 8.90 -17.93 -12.27
CA SER A 253 8.97 -18.22 -13.71
C SER A 253 7.61 -18.38 -14.39
N SER A 254 6.55 -18.70 -13.65
CA SER A 254 5.20 -18.84 -14.20
C SER A 254 4.39 -17.55 -14.10
N ALA A 255 4.71 -16.70 -13.12
CA ALA A 255 3.95 -15.50 -12.81
C ALA A 255 4.33 -14.27 -13.67
N THR A 256 5.61 -14.10 -14.06
CA THR A 256 6.06 -12.91 -14.79
C THR A 256 6.24 -13.15 -16.29
N LEU A 257 5.93 -12.14 -17.12
CA LEU A 257 6.00 -12.20 -18.59
C LEU A 257 7.39 -12.58 -19.15
N ASN A 258 8.45 -12.09 -18.50
CA ASN A 258 9.84 -12.29 -18.90
C ASN A 258 10.56 -13.34 -18.04
N ARG A 259 9.85 -13.98 -17.09
CA ARG A 259 10.39 -14.93 -16.12
C ARG A 259 11.50 -14.35 -15.25
N THR A 260 11.52 -13.02 -15.05
CA THR A 260 12.45 -12.38 -14.12
C THR A 260 11.84 -12.34 -12.71
N PRO A 261 12.67 -12.11 -11.68
CA PRO A 261 12.18 -11.83 -10.35
C PRO A 261 11.20 -10.65 -10.36
N PHE A 262 10.27 -10.65 -9.40
CA PHE A 262 9.41 -9.50 -9.12
C PHE A 262 10.27 -8.29 -8.70
N GLU A 263 9.83 -7.10 -9.05
CA GLU A 263 10.50 -5.85 -8.65
C GLU A 263 10.35 -5.62 -7.14
N CYS A 264 9.17 -5.93 -6.59
CA CYS A 264 8.87 -5.87 -5.16
C CYS A 264 8.33 -7.23 -4.68
N PRO A 265 9.18 -8.24 -4.41
CA PRO A 265 8.72 -9.57 -3.97
C PRO A 265 7.91 -9.52 -2.67
N GLU A 266 8.16 -8.54 -1.79
CA GLU A 266 7.42 -8.30 -0.55
C GLU A 266 5.92 -8.14 -0.80
N VAL A 267 5.53 -7.46 -1.88
CA VAL A 267 4.12 -7.25 -2.22
C VAL A 267 3.42 -8.58 -2.54
N ILE A 268 4.12 -9.52 -3.15
CA ILE A 268 3.55 -10.82 -3.53
C ILE A 268 3.27 -11.65 -2.27
N TYR A 269 4.16 -11.63 -1.28
CA TYR A 269 3.91 -12.29 0.00
C TYR A 269 2.72 -11.68 0.75
N VAL A 270 2.60 -10.35 0.74
CA VAL A 270 1.43 -9.66 1.32
C VAL A 270 0.15 -10.03 0.57
N ILE A 271 0.18 -10.07 -0.76
CA ILE A 271 -0.98 -10.46 -1.56
C ILE A 271 -1.39 -11.92 -1.26
N GLN A 272 -0.43 -12.84 -1.18
CA GLN A 272 -0.69 -14.24 -0.85
C GLN A 272 -1.31 -14.39 0.54
N SER A 273 -0.87 -13.62 1.54
CA SER A 273 -1.49 -13.63 2.87
C SER A 273 -2.90 -13.04 2.86
N LEU A 274 -3.13 -11.95 2.11
CA LEU A 274 -4.47 -11.35 1.96
C LEU A 274 -5.44 -12.26 1.21
N VAL A 275 -4.98 -13.03 0.22
CA VAL A 275 -5.80 -14.00 -0.52
C VAL A 275 -6.26 -15.16 0.37
N GLN A 276 -5.50 -15.51 1.41
CA GLN A 276 -5.90 -16.52 2.38
C GLN A 276 -7.03 -16.01 3.28
N ASP A 277 -7.11 -14.71 3.53
CA ASP A 277 -8.22 -14.08 4.23
C ASP A 277 -9.47 -13.96 3.34
N LYS A 278 -10.18 -15.08 3.22
CA LYS A 278 -11.45 -15.16 2.51
C LYS A 278 -12.58 -14.39 3.18
N THR A 279 -12.40 -13.92 4.42
CA THR A 279 -13.46 -13.19 5.15
C THR A 279 -13.54 -11.74 4.68
N HIS A 280 -12.40 -11.06 4.55
CA HIS A 280 -12.34 -9.69 4.05
C HIS A 280 -12.17 -9.62 2.53
N PHE A 281 -11.54 -10.63 1.91
CA PHE A 281 -11.19 -10.59 0.49
C PHE A 281 -11.67 -11.80 -0.34
N PRO A 282 -12.98 -12.11 -0.35
CA PRO A 282 -13.53 -13.28 -1.04
C PRO A 282 -13.43 -13.21 -2.57
N HIS A 283 -13.30 -12.01 -3.15
CA HIS A 283 -13.46 -11.81 -4.60
C HIS A 283 -12.16 -11.48 -5.36
N ILE A 284 -10.97 -11.60 -4.75
CA ILE A 284 -9.70 -11.27 -5.42
C ILE A 284 -9.53 -12.06 -6.73
N ARG A 285 -9.79 -13.37 -6.71
CA ARG A 285 -9.64 -14.25 -7.89
C ARG A 285 -10.55 -13.86 -9.05
N PRO A 286 -11.89 -13.78 -8.88
CA PRO A 286 -12.77 -13.36 -9.97
C PRO A 286 -12.54 -11.90 -10.36
N LEU A 287 -12.16 -11.02 -9.42
CA LEU A 287 -11.85 -9.63 -9.73
C LEU A 287 -10.60 -9.52 -10.60
N PHE A 288 -9.55 -10.28 -10.31
CA PHE A 288 -8.34 -10.29 -11.10
C PHE A 288 -8.59 -10.80 -12.53
N ALA A 289 -9.37 -11.88 -12.68
CA ALA A 289 -9.78 -12.38 -13.98
C ALA A 289 -10.55 -11.31 -14.79
N ALA A 290 -11.56 -10.68 -14.17
CA ALA A 290 -12.31 -9.60 -14.79
C ALA A 290 -11.42 -8.39 -15.15
N TYR A 291 -10.47 -8.05 -14.28
CA TYR A 291 -9.49 -6.98 -14.52
C TYR A 291 -8.65 -7.27 -15.77
N LEU A 292 -8.13 -8.50 -15.91
CA LEU A 292 -7.39 -8.93 -17.08
C LEU A 292 -8.24 -8.90 -18.36
N GLU A 293 -9.48 -9.38 -18.31
CA GLU A 293 -10.37 -9.38 -19.48
C GLU A 293 -10.64 -7.98 -20.02
N VAL A 294 -10.86 -7.00 -19.13
CA VAL A 294 -11.11 -5.61 -19.51
C VAL A 294 -9.87 -4.96 -20.12
N HIS A 295 -8.68 -5.22 -19.57
CA HIS A 295 -7.44 -4.58 -20.04
C HIS A 295 -6.83 -5.24 -21.28
N TRP A 296 -7.18 -6.50 -21.57
CA TRP A 296 -6.72 -7.23 -22.77
C TRP A 296 -7.58 -6.95 -24.02
N ARG A 297 -8.88 -6.70 -23.87
CA ARG A 297 -9.81 -6.53 -25.02
C ARG A 297 -9.75 -5.14 -25.69
N LEU A 298 -8.78 -4.31 -25.32
CA LEU A 298 -8.51 -2.98 -25.90
C LEU A 298 -7.36 -3.07 -26.91
#